data_AF-A0A962T7F0-F1
#
_entry.id   AF-A0A962T7F0-F1
#
_cell.length_a   1.000
_cell.length_b   1.000
_cell.length_c   1.000
_cell.angle_alpha   90.00
_cell.angle_beta   90.00
_cell.angle_gamma   90.00
#
_symmetry.space_group_name_H-M   'P 1'
#
loop_
_entity.id
_entity.type
_entity.pdbx_description
1 polymer ?
#
loop_
_entity_poly.entity_id
_entity_poly.type
_entity_poly.pdbx_seq_one_letter_code
_entity_poly.pdbx_strand_id
1 'polypeptide(L)' 'MQKFTRRNFLKVAGGAAAVSTLGFPAIVGAASKKVVIVGGGVGGATAAKYIRMADSSIDVTLIEPNTEYYTCF' A
#
# COMPACT_ATOMS: atom_id res chain seq x y z
N MET A 1 12.46 -5.47 -53.57
CA MET A 1 13.27 -5.58 -52.33
C MET A 1 13.31 -4.23 -51.63
N GLN A 2 12.57 -4.09 -50.52
CA GLN A 2 12.50 -2.83 -49.78
C GLN A 2 13.82 -2.60 -49.01
N LYS A 3 14.53 -1.51 -49.31
CA LYS A 3 15.81 -1.16 -48.67
C LYS A 3 15.53 -0.62 -47.26
N PHE A 4 15.67 -1.47 -46.25
CA PHE A 4 15.62 -1.05 -44.85
C PHE A 4 16.78 -0.07 -44.59
N THR A 5 16.49 1.23 -44.63
CA THR A 5 17.51 2.28 -44.48
C THR A 5 17.73 2.55 -42.99
N ARG A 6 18.98 2.77 -42.58
CA ARG A 6 19.37 3.08 -41.18
C ARG A 6 18.47 4.15 -40.52
N ARG A 7 18.02 5.13 -41.30
CA ARG A 7 17.10 6.20 -40.86
C ARG A 7 15.71 5.69 -40.47
N ASN A 8 15.19 4.63 -41.10
CA ASN A 8 13.91 4.02 -40.72
C ASN A 8 14.05 3.17 -39.45
N PHE A 9 15.18 2.48 -39.29
CA PHE A 9 15.50 1.79 -38.04
C PHE A 9 15.59 2.75 -36.86
N LEU A 10 16.28 3.88 -37.03
CA LEU A 10 16.37 4.94 -36.02
C LEU A 10 15.00 5.56 -35.67
N LYS A 11 14.11 5.73 -36.65
CA LYS A 11 12.75 6.22 -36.41
C LYS A 11 11.91 5.25 -35.58
N VAL A 12 12.00 3.95 -35.87
CA VAL A 12 11.26 2.92 -35.12
C VAL A 12 11.85 2.73 -33.72
N ALA A 13 13.18 2.67 -33.60
CA ALA A 13 13.86 2.55 -32.32
C ALA A 13 13.65 3.77 -31.42
N GLY A 14 13.73 4.98 -31.97
CA GLY A 14 13.45 6.22 -31.24
C GLY A 14 11.98 6.36 -30.82
N GLY A 15 11.05 5.91 -31.65
CA GLY A 15 9.61 5.87 -31.31
C GLY A 15 9.28 4.86 -30.21
N ALA A 16 9.93 3.70 -30.20
CA ALA A 16 9.73 2.69 -29.16
C ALA A 16 10.26 3.15 -27.78
N ALA A 17 11.38 3.88 -27.75
CA ALA A 17 11.93 4.43 -26.52
C ALA A 17 10.99 5.48 -25.87
N ALA A 18 10.31 6.30 -26.66
CA ALA A 18 9.36 7.30 -26.15
C ALA A 18 8.12 6.67 -25.47
N VAL A 19 7.72 5.46 -25.87
CA VAL A 19 6.62 4.72 -25.22
C VAL A 19 7.06 4.14 -23.87
N SER A 20 8.33 3.76 -23.72
CA SER A 20 8.85 3.29 -22.42
C SER A 20 8.98 4.37 -21.35
N THR A 21 9.00 5.65 -21.75
CA THR A 21 8.97 6.80 -20.82
C THR A 21 7.57 7.25 -20.45
N LEU A 22 6.52 6.74 -21.11
CA LEU A 22 5.17 6.71 -20.55
C LEU A 22 5.10 5.59 -19.51
N GLY A 23 6.06 5.61 -18.58
CA GLY A 23 5.87 4.96 -17.31
C GLY A 23 4.57 5.51 -16.78
N PHE A 24 3.55 4.65 -16.74
CA PHE A 24 2.44 4.83 -15.81
C PHE A 24 3.06 5.42 -14.54
N PRO A 25 2.58 6.54 -13.99
CA PRO A 25 2.89 6.80 -12.60
C PRO A 25 2.46 5.52 -11.92
N ALA A 26 3.44 4.74 -11.44
CA ALA A 26 3.16 3.56 -10.67
C ALA A 26 2.16 4.08 -9.66
N ILE A 27 0.92 3.60 -9.76
CA ILE A 27 -0.13 4.02 -8.87
C ILE A 27 0.43 3.60 -7.53
N VAL A 28 1.04 4.55 -6.82
CA VAL A 28 1.42 4.42 -5.43
C VAL A 28 0.05 4.38 -4.78
N GLY A 29 -0.56 3.20 -4.83
CA GLY A 29 -1.84 2.94 -4.24
C GLY A 29 -1.72 3.44 -2.83
N ALA A 30 -2.62 4.34 -2.45
CA ALA A 30 -2.60 5.01 -1.16
C ALA A 30 -2.21 3.99 -0.10
N ALA A 31 -1.02 4.16 0.51
CA ALA A 31 -0.47 3.17 1.41
C ALA A 31 -1.54 2.85 2.46
N SER A 32 -1.91 1.57 2.58
CA SER A 32 -2.94 1.16 3.52
C SER A 32 -2.54 1.65 4.92
N LYS A 33 -3.43 2.41 5.58
CA LYS A 33 -3.18 2.94 6.92
C LYS A 33 -3.13 1.75 7.88
N LYS A 34 -2.04 1.60 8.63
CA LYS A 34 -1.87 0.50 9.59
C LYS A 34 -1.59 1.02 10.99
N VAL A 35 -2.18 0.39 11.99
CA VAL A 35 -1.95 0.68 13.41
C VAL A 35 -1.71 -0.64 14.15
N VAL A 36 -0.67 -0.67 14.97
CA VAL A 36 -0.37 -1.79 15.88
C VAL A 36 -0.54 -1.31 17.32
N ILE A 37 -1.31 -2.04 18.10
CA ILE A 37 -1.60 -1.77 19.51
C ILE A 37 -0.99 -2.90 20.32
N VAL A 38 -0.11 -2.55 21.27
CA VAL A 38 0.53 -3.52 22.16
C VAL A 38 -0.14 -3.43 23.53
N GLY A 39 -0.76 -4.53 23.96
CA GLY A 39 -1.54 -4.63 25.20
C GLY A 39 -3.05 -4.54 24.96
N GLY A 40 -3.79 -5.55 25.41
CA GLY A 40 -5.24 -5.73 25.25
C GLY A 40 -6.08 -5.32 26.45
N GLY A 41 -5.52 -4.57 27.41
CA GLY A 41 -6.28 -4.02 28.54
C GLY A 41 -7.27 -2.93 28.15
N VAL A 42 -7.90 -2.29 29.14
CA VAL A 42 -8.96 -1.28 28.92
C VAL A 42 -8.60 -0.21 27.88
N GLY A 43 -7.38 0.33 27.95
CA GLY A 43 -6.92 1.38 27.03
C GLY A 43 -6.70 0.85 25.60
N GLY A 44 -6.02 -0.28 25.47
CA GLY A 44 -5.69 -0.87 24.17
C GLY A 44 -6.92 -1.37 23.41
N ALA A 45 -7.83 -2.07 24.10
CA ALA A 45 -9.09 -2.51 23.52
C ALA A 45 -9.99 -1.33 23.12
N THR A 46 -10.03 -0.27 23.94
CA THR A 46 -10.77 0.96 23.62
C THR A 46 -10.19 1.65 22.39
N ALA A 47 -8.86 1.83 22.34
CA ALA A 47 -8.19 2.41 21.19
C ALA A 47 -8.47 1.61 19.90
N ALA A 48 -8.32 0.29 19.95
CA ALA A 48 -8.58 -0.58 18.79
C ALA A 48 -10.01 -0.43 18.27
N LYS A 49 -10.98 -0.46 19.19
CA LYS A 49 -12.40 -0.31 18.87
C LYS A 49 -12.69 1.04 18.21
N TYR A 50 -12.26 2.13 18.84
CA TYR A 50 -12.59 3.46 18.36
C TYR A 50 -11.84 3.84 17.07
N ILE A 51 -10.61 3.37 16.88
CA ILE A 51 -9.89 3.56 15.61
C ILE A 51 -10.66 2.89 14.46
N ARG A 52 -11.09 1.64 14.65
CA ARG A 52 -11.84 0.89 13.63
C ARG A 52 -13.23 1.47 13.37
N MET A 53 -13.87 2.03 14.40
CA MET A 53 -15.16 2.73 14.27
C MET A 53 -15.02 4.08 13.56
N ALA A 54 -13.96 4.82 13.80
CA ALA A 54 -13.73 6.14 13.20
C ALA A 54 -13.32 6.04 11.72
N ASP A 55 -12.47 5.07 11.37
CA ASP A 55 -12.05 4.83 10.00
C ASP A 55 -11.83 3.33 9.76
N SER A 56 -12.80 2.70 9.08
CA SER A 56 -12.75 1.28 8.72
C SER A 56 -11.76 0.98 7.58
N SER A 57 -11.08 1.98 7.01
CA SER A 57 -9.96 1.76 6.09
C SER A 57 -8.63 1.48 6.81
N ILE A 58 -8.55 1.73 8.13
CA ILE A 58 -7.35 1.47 8.93
C ILE A 58 -7.29 -0.02 9.31
N ASP A 59 -6.18 -0.67 8.96
CA ASP A 59 -5.84 -2.01 9.39
C ASP A 59 -5.28 -1.97 10.82
N VAL A 60 -5.99 -2.57 11.76
CA VAL A 60 -5.68 -2.50 13.20
C VAL A 60 -5.29 -3.88 13.70
N THR A 61 -4.06 -4.00 14.19
CA THR A 61 -3.53 -5.22 14.82
C THR A 61 -3.37 -4.99 16.31
N LEU A 62 -4.08 -5.75 17.14
CA LEU A 62 -3.90 -5.75 18.60
C LEU A 62 -3.10 -6.99 19.02
N ILE A 63 -2.01 -6.77 19.75
CA ILE A 63 -1.12 -7.81 20.26
C ILE A 63 -1.28 -7.88 21.77
N GLU A 64 -1.84 -8.98 22.26
CA GLU A 64 -1.99 -9.29 23.68
C GLU A 64 -1.63 -10.77 23.89
N PRO A 65 -0.74 -11.11 24.85
CA PRO A 65 -0.39 -12.50 25.13
C PRO A 65 -1.56 -13.32 25.70
N ASN A 66 -2.48 -12.69 26.44
CA ASN A 66 -3.60 -13.38 27.10
C ASN A 66 -4.87 -13.33 26.24
N THR A 67 -5.58 -14.45 26.13
CA THR A 67 -6.86 -14.51 25.40
C THR A 67 -8.00 -13.83 26.16
N GLU A 68 -7.90 -13.76 27.48
CA GLU A 68 -8.88 -13.19 28.38
C GLU A 68 -8.25 -12.08 29.21
N TYR A 69 -9.00 -11.00 29.40
CA TYR A 69 -8.61 -9.89 30.25
C TYR A 69 -9.48 -9.89 31.51
N TYR A 70 -8.83 -9.86 32.68
CA TYR A 70 -9.46 -9.74 33.98
C TYR A 70 -9.21 -8.34 34.55
N THR A 71 -10.26 -7.63 34.96
CA THR A 71 -10.11 -6.29 35.56
C THR A 71 -9.58 -6.42 36.98
N CYS A 72 -8.63 -5.54 37.34
CA CYS A 72 -8.13 -5.40 38.72
C CYS A 72 -8.88 -4.34 39.53
N PHE A 73 -9.89 -3.73 38.91
CA PHE A 73 -10.82 -2.77 39.48
C PHE A 73 -12.25 -3.33 39.35
#